data_AF-A0A9D7S1S0-F1
#
_entry.id   AF-A0A9D7S1S0-F1
#
_cell.length_a   1.000
_cell.length_b   1.000
_cell.length_c   1.000
_cell.angle_alpha   90.00
_cell.angle_beta   90.00
_cell.angle_gamma   90.00
#
_symmetry.space_group_name_H-M   'P 1'
#
loop_
_entity.id
_entity.type
_entity.pdbx_description
1 polymer ?
#
loop_
_entity_poly.entity_id
_entity_poly.type
_entity_poly.pdbx_seq_one_letter_code
_entity_poly.pdbx_strand_id
1 'polypeptide(L)'
;MLPASAATNYAHLSVDDLPAFLRKLEAIDASPLVKGAAMLALWTANRPGVTRTLRWDEVDLEGALWTIEKGREDMKRGYAHLTPLPRQAVTLLREVHRMTGTFDYVFIGRNDPMKPLSDGAVNGLLKRMATVASRPRTASVI
;
A
#
# COMPACT_ATOMS: atom_id res chain seq x y z
N MET A 1 -32.37 -23.27 4.90
CA MET A 1 -31.90 -21.88 5.07
C MET A 1 -30.61 -21.95 5.87
N LEU A 2 -29.43 -21.79 5.23
CA LEU A 2 -28.15 -21.81 5.95
C LEU A 2 -28.05 -20.52 6.78
N PRO A 3 -27.61 -20.57 8.05
CA PRO A 3 -27.45 -19.37 8.85
C PRO A 3 -26.39 -18.48 8.20
N ALA A 4 -26.68 -17.18 8.10
CA ALA A 4 -25.69 -16.20 7.69
C ALA A 4 -24.51 -16.28 8.67
N SER A 5 -23.32 -16.57 8.15
CA SER A 5 -22.09 -16.52 8.93
C SER A 5 -21.96 -15.11 9.52
N ALA A 6 -21.86 -15.01 10.86
CA ALA A 6 -21.64 -13.74 11.52
C ALA A 6 -20.31 -13.15 11.02
N ALA A 7 -20.40 -12.05 10.28
CA ALA A 7 -19.22 -11.39 9.73
C ALA A 7 -18.38 -10.82 10.89
N THR A 8 -17.23 -11.44 11.16
CA THR A 8 -16.25 -10.89 12.11
C THR A 8 -15.48 -9.77 11.43
N ASN A 9 -15.47 -8.58 12.04
CA ASN A 9 -14.67 -7.46 11.56
C ASN A 9 -13.17 -7.78 11.66
N TYR A 10 -12.43 -7.51 10.59
CA TYR A 10 -10.98 -7.61 10.63
C TYR A 10 -10.41 -6.55 11.59
N ALA A 11 -9.33 -6.91 12.29
CA ALA A 11 -8.61 -5.97 13.13
C ALA A 11 -8.11 -4.78 12.29
N HIS A 12 -8.36 -3.57 12.76
CA HIS A 12 -7.88 -2.34 12.14
C HIS A 12 -6.83 -1.68 13.06
N LEU A 13 -5.97 -0.86 12.46
CA LEU A 13 -5.00 -0.06 13.19
C LEU A 13 -5.73 1.11 13.87
N SER A 14 -5.58 1.25 15.19
CA SER A 14 -6.12 2.41 15.89
C SER A 14 -5.25 3.65 15.64
N VAL A 15 -5.83 4.84 15.83
CA VAL A 15 -5.07 6.10 15.69
C VAL A 15 -3.91 6.16 16.68
N ASP A 16 -4.09 5.63 17.89
CA ASP A 16 -3.06 5.58 18.93
C ASP A 16 -1.89 4.65 18.55
N ASP A 17 -2.16 3.59 17.79
CA ASP A 17 -1.14 2.65 17.33
C ASP A 17 -0.39 3.15 16.08
N LEU A 18 -0.93 4.16 15.38
CA LEU A 18 -0.38 4.66 14.12
C LEU A 18 1.07 5.17 14.24
N PRO A 19 1.45 5.97 15.25
CA PRO A 19 2.84 6.44 15.39
C PRO A 19 3.85 5.30 15.61
N ALA A 20 3.46 4.25 16.34
CA ALA A 20 4.32 3.10 16.56
C ALA A 20 4.43 2.26 15.27
N PHE A 21 3.32 2.09 14.57
CA PHE A 21 3.27 1.40 13.28
C PHE A 21 4.14 2.07 12.22
N LEU A 22 4.04 3.40 12.07
CA LEU A 22 4.83 4.17 11.10
C LEU A 22 6.33 4.03 11.36
N ARG A 23 6.77 4.20 12.61
CA ARG A 23 8.17 3.99 13.00
C ARG A 23 8.66 2.57 12.67
N LYS A 24 7.81 1.57 12.89
CA LYS A 24 8.13 0.17 12.56
C LYS A 24 8.20 -0.04 11.04
N LEU A 25 7.32 0.59 10.26
CA LEU A 25 7.29 0.50 8.80
C LEU A 25 8.54 1.14 8.17
N GLU A 26 9.02 2.24 8.74
CA GLU A 26 10.25 2.89 8.29
C GLU A 26 11.49 2.03 8.60
N ALA A 27 11.56 1.51 9.84
CA ALA A 27 12.72 0.78 10.36
C ALA A 27 12.83 -0.68 9.90
N ILE A 28 11.74 -1.31 9.43
CA ILE A 28 11.77 -2.71 9.02
C ILE A 28 12.71 -2.91 7.82
N ASP A 29 13.53 -3.96 7.92
CA ASP A 29 14.37 -4.40 6.82
C ASP A 29 13.53 -5.11 5.74
N ALA A 30 13.26 -4.35 4.69
CA ALA A 30 12.46 -4.74 3.54
C ALA A 30 12.85 -3.89 2.32
N SER A 31 12.53 -4.38 1.13
CA SER A 31 12.76 -3.67 -0.12
C SER A 31 12.20 -2.24 -0.06
N PRO A 32 12.96 -1.22 -0.49
CA PRO A 32 12.47 0.16 -0.59
C PRO A 32 11.19 0.28 -1.41
N LEU A 33 11.03 -0.53 -2.46
CA LEU A 33 9.83 -0.54 -3.29
C LEU A 33 8.61 -1.09 -2.55
N VAL A 34 8.79 -2.14 -1.73
CA VAL A 34 7.68 -2.71 -0.94
C VAL A 34 7.27 -1.75 0.17
N LYS A 35 8.23 -1.08 0.82
CA LYS A 35 7.96 -0.03 1.81
C LYS A 35 7.28 1.18 1.17
N GLY A 36 7.78 1.61 0.02
CA GLY A 36 7.20 2.71 -0.75
C GLY A 36 5.76 2.43 -1.17
N ALA A 37 5.46 1.23 -1.66
CA ALA A 37 4.10 0.83 -2.02
C ALA A 37 3.16 0.83 -0.79
N ALA A 38 3.65 0.37 0.36
CA ALA A 38 2.87 0.40 1.61
C ALA A 38 2.59 1.84 2.08
N MET A 39 3.59 2.72 2.06
CA MET A 39 3.43 4.13 2.43
C MET A 39 2.52 4.88 1.47
N LEU A 40 2.68 4.66 0.16
CA LEU A 40 1.83 5.30 -0.84
C LEU A 40 0.36 4.86 -0.68
N ALA A 41 0.12 3.56 -0.45
CA ALA A 41 -1.23 3.06 -0.15
C ALA A 41 -1.80 3.69 1.12
N LEU A 42 -0.99 3.87 2.16
CA LEU A 42 -1.41 4.53 3.41
C LEU A 42 -1.80 5.99 3.17
N TRP A 43 -0.98 6.74 2.43
CA TRP A 43 -1.19 8.18 2.20
C TRP A 43 -2.35 8.50 1.26
N THR A 44 -2.60 7.62 0.30
CA THR A 44 -3.63 7.83 -0.74
C THR A 44 -4.91 7.04 -0.49
N ALA A 45 -4.93 6.18 0.53
CA ALA A 45 -5.98 5.20 0.78
C ALA A 45 -6.29 4.26 -0.41
N ASN A 46 -5.43 4.23 -1.43
CA ASN A 46 -5.55 3.28 -2.52
C ASN A 46 -5.26 1.86 -2.04
N ARG A 47 -5.98 0.90 -2.63
CA ARG A 47 -5.80 -0.51 -2.26
C ARG A 47 -4.40 -0.97 -2.66
N PRO A 48 -3.73 -1.81 -1.86
CA PRO A 48 -2.40 -2.32 -2.20
C PRO A 48 -2.30 -2.95 -3.59
N GLY A 49 -3.36 -3.63 -4.06
CA GLY A 49 -3.41 -4.21 -5.41
C GLY A 49 -3.42 -3.17 -6.54
N VAL A 50 -4.00 -1.99 -6.31
CA VAL A 50 -3.95 -0.85 -7.26
C VAL A 50 -2.59 -0.17 -7.17
N THR A 51 -2.12 0.09 -5.94
CA THR A 51 -0.84 0.75 -5.70
C THR A 51 0.35 -0.02 -6.23
N ARG A 52 0.38 -1.35 -6.07
CA ARG A 52 1.50 -2.17 -6.55
C ARG A 52 1.63 -2.19 -8.07
N THR A 53 0.54 -1.93 -8.79
CA THR A 53 0.52 -1.95 -10.26
C THR A 53 0.56 -0.56 -10.87
N LEU A 54 0.80 0.49 -10.06
CA LEU A 54 0.96 1.87 -10.51
C LEU A 54 2.01 1.98 -11.62
N ARG A 55 1.66 2.67 -12.71
CA ARG A 55 2.55 2.93 -13.85
C ARG A 55 3.03 4.38 -13.85
N TRP A 56 4.19 4.65 -14.45
CA TRP A 56 4.74 6.01 -14.48
C TRP A 56 3.92 6.97 -15.34
N ASP A 57 3.26 6.48 -16.40
CA ASP A 57 2.37 7.26 -17.27
C ASP A 57 1.08 7.72 -16.56
N GLU A 58 0.77 7.18 -15.39
CA GLU A 58 -0.37 7.57 -14.54
C GLU A 58 -0.04 8.68 -13.54
N VAL A 59 1.24 9.08 -13.42
CA VAL A 59 1.76 9.95 -12.36
C VAL A 59 2.26 11.27 -12.91
N ASP A 60 1.61 12.36 -12.52
CA ASP A 60 2.11 13.73 -12.68
C ASP A 60 2.79 14.19 -11.38
N LEU A 61 4.13 14.15 -11.36
CA LEU A 61 4.92 14.57 -10.19
C LEU A 61 5.01 16.09 -10.01
N GLU A 62 4.72 16.87 -11.05
CA GLU A 62 4.73 18.33 -11.00
C GLU A 62 3.36 18.86 -10.56
N GLY A 63 2.28 18.33 -11.14
CA GLY A 63 0.90 18.58 -10.72
C GLY A 63 0.47 17.83 -9.46
N ALA A 64 1.34 16.98 -8.91
CA ALA A 64 1.09 16.15 -7.73
C ALA A 64 -0.22 15.34 -7.83
N LEU A 65 -0.40 14.67 -8.97
CA LEU A 65 -1.62 13.93 -9.29
C LEU A 65 -1.30 12.51 -9.75
N TRP A 66 -2.11 11.56 -9.29
CA TRP A 66 -2.15 10.21 -9.83
C TRP A 66 -3.52 9.97 -10.46
N THR A 67 -3.51 9.79 -11.78
CA THR A 67 -4.71 9.58 -12.60
C THR A 67 -4.87 8.11 -12.92
N ILE A 68 -6.01 7.54 -12.54
CA ILE A 68 -6.39 6.18 -12.93
C ILE A 68 -7.52 6.27 -13.95
N GLU A 69 -7.26 5.72 -15.12
CA GLU A 69 -8.22 5.70 -16.22
C GLU A 69 -9.28 4.61 -16.10
N LYS A 70 -10.42 4.82 -16.77
CA LYS A 70 -11.49 3.83 -16.82
C LYS A 70 -11.02 2.59 -17.58
N GLY A 71 -11.28 1.40 -17.05
CA GLY A 71 -10.91 0.14 -17.70
C GLY A 71 -9.46 -0.30 -17.48
N ARG A 72 -8.71 0.39 -16.60
CA ARG A 72 -7.40 -0.05 -16.14
C ARG A 72 -7.44 -1.51 -15.65
N GLU A 73 -6.55 -2.31 -16.22
CA GLU A 73 -6.32 -3.69 -15.80
C GLU A 73 -5.90 -3.69 -14.31
N ASP A 74 -6.36 -4.68 -13.54
CA ASP A 74 -6.22 -4.79 -12.06
C ASP A 74 -7.18 -3.95 -11.19
N MET A 75 -8.17 -3.28 -11.77
CA MET A 75 -9.25 -2.65 -10.99
C MET A 75 -10.49 -3.55 -10.88
N LYS A 76 -10.94 -3.83 -9.64
CA LYS A 76 -12.19 -4.60 -9.40
C LYS A 76 -13.46 -3.98 -10.01
N ARG A 77 -13.51 -2.65 -10.15
CA ARG A 77 -14.71 -1.93 -10.66
C ARG A 77 -14.42 -1.02 -11.86
N GLY A 78 -13.16 -0.92 -12.30
CA GLY A 78 -12.76 -0.18 -13.50
C GLY A 78 -13.11 1.32 -13.52
N TYR A 79 -13.32 1.97 -12.37
CA TYR A 79 -13.68 3.39 -12.32
C TYR A 79 -12.46 4.30 -12.48
N ALA A 80 -12.61 5.33 -13.31
CA ALA A 80 -11.65 6.42 -13.32
C ALA A 80 -11.68 7.17 -11.98
N HIS A 81 -10.51 7.56 -11.48
CA HIS A 81 -10.42 8.45 -10.32
C HIS A 81 -9.09 9.20 -10.30
N LEU A 82 -9.14 10.39 -9.72
CA LEU A 82 -8.00 11.26 -9.51
C LEU A 82 -7.60 11.20 -8.04
N THR A 83 -6.34 10.88 -7.78
CA THR A 83 -5.78 10.80 -6.44
C THR A 83 -4.74 11.92 -6.27
N PRO A 84 -5.00 12.94 -5.43
CA PRO A 84 -3.99 13.93 -5.08
C PRO A 84 -2.81 13.28 -4.34
N LEU A 85 -1.59 13.61 -4.74
CA LEU A 85 -0.37 13.11 -4.12
C LEU A 85 0.10 14.11 -3.03
N PRO A 86 0.10 13.74 -1.75
CA PRO A 86 0.67 14.61 -0.72
C PRO A 86 2.17 14.77 -0.93
N ARG A 87 2.75 15.84 -0.37
CA ARG A 87 4.19 16.18 -0.52
C ARG A 87 5.13 15.00 -0.28
N GLN A 88 4.86 14.23 0.78
CA GLN A 88 5.61 13.00 1.13
C GLN A 88 5.55 11.91 0.05
N ALA A 89 4.40 11.76 -0.63
CA ALA A 89 4.25 10.83 -1.74
C ALA A 89 5.04 11.30 -2.96
N VAL A 90 5.00 12.59 -3.28
CA VAL A 90 5.82 13.16 -4.38
C VAL A 90 7.31 12.97 -4.11
N THR A 91 7.76 13.24 -2.88
CA THR A 91 9.15 12.98 -2.48
C THR A 91 9.51 11.51 -2.67
N LEU A 92 8.73 10.59 -2.11
CA LEU A 92 8.93 9.14 -2.27
C LEU A 92 9.01 8.74 -3.74
N LEU A 93 8.05 9.20 -4.56
CA LEU A 93 7.98 8.84 -5.97
C LEU A 93 9.19 9.37 -6.75
N ARG A 94 9.70 10.57 -6.44
CA ARG A 94 10.96 11.05 -7.05
C ARG A 94 12.15 10.18 -6.69
N GLU A 95 12.19 9.60 -5.49
CA GLU A 95 13.23 8.66 -5.11
C GLU A 95 13.10 7.33 -5.85
N VAL A 96 11.87 6.80 -5.92
CA VAL A 96 11.56 5.57 -6.64
C VAL A 96 11.85 5.72 -8.14
N HIS A 97 11.57 6.89 -8.73
CA HIS A 97 11.86 7.19 -10.14
C HIS A 97 13.34 7.04 -10.48
N ARG A 98 14.26 7.38 -9.55
CA ARG A 98 15.70 7.17 -9.78
C ARG A 98 16.07 5.69 -9.90
N MET A 99 15.25 4.80 -9.36
CA MET A 99 15.46 3.34 -9.38
C MET A 99 14.70 2.65 -10.50
N THR A 100 13.48 3.13 -10.83
CA THR A 100 12.54 2.40 -11.69
C THR A 100 11.99 3.22 -12.86
N GLY A 101 12.41 4.48 -13.03
CA GLY A 101 11.86 5.38 -14.05
C GLY A 101 12.08 4.96 -15.51
N THR A 102 12.91 3.95 -15.77
CA THR A 102 13.09 3.35 -17.10
C THR A 102 12.15 2.19 -17.40
N PHE A 103 11.34 1.75 -16.43
CA PHE A 103 10.36 0.68 -16.58
C PHE A 103 8.94 1.25 -16.62
N ASP A 104 7.95 0.44 -16.98
CA ASP A 104 6.55 0.86 -16.98
C ASP A 104 6.01 1.08 -15.55
N TYR A 105 6.33 0.17 -14.63
CA TYR A 105 5.78 0.17 -13.28
C TYR A 105 6.63 0.98 -12.32
N VAL A 106 5.96 1.76 -11.46
CA VAL A 106 6.59 2.47 -10.33
C VAL A 106 7.22 1.47 -9.36
N PHE A 107 6.48 0.40 -9.03
CA PHE A 107 6.94 -0.64 -8.11
C PHE A 107 7.17 -1.96 -8.84
N ILE A 108 8.38 -2.15 -9.34
CA ILE A 108 8.79 -3.34 -10.10
C ILE A 108 8.96 -4.58 -9.22
N GLY A 109 8.77 -5.75 -9.83
CA GLY A 109 9.00 -7.05 -9.23
C GLY A 109 10.50 -7.32 -9.00
N ARG A 110 10.83 -8.03 -7.91
CA ARG A 110 12.22 -8.35 -7.53
C ARG A 110 12.97 -9.17 -8.59
N ASN A 111 12.27 -10.11 -9.24
CA ASN A 111 12.87 -11.06 -10.17
C ASN A 111 12.67 -10.66 -11.64
N ASP A 112 11.67 -9.83 -11.90
CA ASP A 112 11.23 -9.46 -13.24
C ASP A 112 10.75 -8.00 -13.21
N PRO A 113 11.56 -7.05 -13.71
CA PRO A 113 11.21 -5.63 -13.65
C PRO A 113 10.11 -5.24 -14.63
N MET A 114 9.75 -6.11 -15.58
CA MET A 114 8.62 -5.93 -16.49
C MET A 114 7.29 -6.26 -15.82
N LYS A 115 7.31 -6.77 -14.59
CA LYS A 115 6.12 -7.06 -13.79
C LYS A 115 6.08 -6.15 -12.57
N PRO A 116 4.87 -5.83 -12.07
CA PRO A 116 4.74 -5.13 -10.80
C PRO A 116 5.18 -6.02 -9.63
N LEU A 117 5.32 -5.42 -8.44
CA LEU A 117 5.42 -6.15 -7.17
C LEU A 117 4.33 -7.23 -7.08
N SER A 118 4.65 -8.38 -6.49
CA SER A 118 3.67 -9.46 -6.33
C SER A 118 2.49 -9.06 -5.44
N ASP A 119 1.34 -9.70 -5.64
CA ASP A 119 0.11 -9.41 -4.87
C ASP A 119 0.29 -9.55 -3.35
N GLY A 120 1.15 -10.49 -2.94
CA GLY A 120 1.48 -10.72 -1.54
C GLY A 120 2.55 -9.81 -0.95
N ALA A 121 3.20 -8.92 -1.72
CA ALA A 121 4.38 -8.18 -1.25
C ALA A 121 4.05 -7.24 -0.07
N VAL A 122 3.06 -6.35 -0.25
CA VAL A 122 2.64 -5.41 0.81
C VAL A 122 1.99 -6.18 1.97
N ASN A 123 1.10 -7.13 1.69
CA ASN A 123 0.47 -7.94 2.73
C ASN A 123 1.48 -8.76 3.55
N GLY A 124 2.52 -9.29 2.91
CA GLY A 124 3.61 -10.01 3.55
C GLY A 124 4.42 -9.10 4.47
N LEU A 125 4.70 -7.86 4.04
CA LEU A 125 5.32 -6.85 4.89
C LEU A 125 4.47 -6.55 6.13
N LEU A 126 3.18 -6.27 5.95
CA LEU A 126 2.26 -5.97 7.05
C LEU A 126 2.13 -7.13 8.04
N LYS A 127 2.09 -8.38 7.54
CA LYS A 127 2.09 -9.59 8.40
C LYS A 127 3.35 -9.69 9.26
N ARG A 128 4.53 -9.40 8.69
CA ARG A 128 5.80 -9.37 9.45
C ARG A 128 5.77 -8.29 10.54
N MET A 129 5.09 -7.18 10.30
CA MET A 129 4.94 -6.11 11.29
C MET A 129 3.91 -6.44 12.39
N ALA A 130 2.86 -7.21 12.08
CA ALA A 130 1.79 -7.53 13.03
C ALA A 130 2.25 -8.45 14.18
N THR A 131 3.38 -9.14 14.06
CA THR A 131 3.86 -10.14 15.04
C THR A 131 4.30 -9.56 16.40
N VAL A 132 4.14 -8.27 16.67
CA VAL A 132 4.47 -7.67 17.99
C VAL A 132 3.46 -6.58 18.33
N ALA A 133 2.25 -6.99 18.73
CA ALA A 133 1.31 -6.21 19.54
C ALA A 133 0.10 -7.10 19.88
N SER A 134 0.31 -8.19 20.61
CA SER A 134 -0.82 -8.78 21.34
C SER A 134 -1.15 -7.82 22.48
N ARG A 135 -2.20 -7.01 22.33
CA ARG A 135 -2.85 -6.39 23.49
C ARG A 135 -3.13 -7.51 24.50
N PRO A 136 -2.74 -7.39 25.78
CA PRO A 136 -3.28 -8.31 26.78
C PRO A 136 -4.80 -8.21 26.70
N ARG A 137 -5.49 -9.34 26.55
CA ARG A 137 -6.95 -9.38 26.73
C ARG A 137 -7.19 -8.92 28.16
N THR A 138 -7.67 -7.69 28.33
CA THR A 138 -8.18 -7.24 29.63
C THR A 138 -9.17 -8.30 30.10
N ALA A 139 -8.85 -8.93 31.23
CA ALA A 139 -9.76 -9.84 31.89
C ALA A 139 -11.05 -9.07 32.16
N SER A 140 -12.17 -9.56 31.62
CA SER A 140 -13.48 -9.17 32.12
C SER A 140 -13.54 -9.63 33.57
N VAL A 141 -13.46 -8.67 34.49
CA VAL A 141 -14.02 -8.82 35.83
C VAL A 141 -15.53 -8.66 35.66
N ILE A 142 -16.23 -9.77 35.77
CA ILE A 142 -17.58 -9.89 36.31
C ILE A 142 -17.65 -11.23 37.04
#